data_AF-A0A8C5SNH3-F1
#
_entry.id   AF-A0A8C5SNH3-F1
#
_cell.length_a   1.000
_cell.length_b   1.000
_cell.length_c   1.000
_cell.angle_alpha   90.00
_cell.angle_beta   90.00
_cell.angle_gamma   90.00
#
_symmetry.space_group_name_H-M   'P 1'
#
loop_
_entity.id
_entity.type
_entity.pdbx_description
1 polymer ?
#
loop_
_entity_poly.entity_id
_entity_poly.type
_entity_poly.pdbx_seq_one_letter_code
_entity_poly.pdbx_strand_id
1 'polypeptide(L)'
;MGARLCNYLSLHLTINPQNGNFRTVLLSRCQKEFENRDGAAKGDDTVRKRFHAFVLFLAELYLNLEIKGNEGQVTRADILQTGLQELLNTLFSNPLDSNLICAVKLLKLTGSVLEDAWKEKGKTYMDDIIQKIENVVLDANCSRDVKHMLLKLVELRSSNWGRVHIASTYREATPENDPNYFMNEPTFYTSEGLPFTAADPDYQEKYQELLERQDLFQGYEENGTGAEDQ
;
A
#
# COMPACT_ATOMS: atom_id res chain seq x y z
N MET A 1 -4.18 1.62 -12.63
CA MET A 1 -5.48 1.06 -13.14
C MET A 1 -5.30 -0.25 -13.91
N GLY A 2 -4.29 -0.37 -14.79
CA GLY A 2 -4.06 -1.61 -15.56
C GLY A 2 -3.85 -2.86 -14.70
N ALA A 3 -3.09 -2.76 -13.61
CA ALA A 3 -2.82 -3.90 -12.73
C ALA A 3 -4.08 -4.51 -12.08
N ARG A 4 -5.03 -3.68 -11.65
CA ARG A 4 -6.30 -4.15 -11.08
C ARG A 4 -7.15 -4.88 -12.12
N LEU A 5 -7.19 -4.36 -13.34
CA LEU A 5 -7.85 -5.05 -14.46
C LEU A 5 -7.17 -6.38 -14.76
N CYS A 6 -5.83 -6.43 -14.77
CA CYS A 6 -5.09 -7.68 -14.95
C CYS A 6 -5.43 -8.71 -13.87
N ASN A 7 -5.54 -8.29 -12.59
CA ASN A 7 -5.97 -9.19 -11.52
C ASN A 7 -7.40 -9.69 -11.76
N TYR A 8 -8.34 -8.79 -12.06
CA TYR A 8 -9.72 -9.16 -12.35
C TYR A 8 -9.81 -10.18 -13.49
N LEU A 9 -9.15 -9.92 -14.62
CA LEU A 9 -9.13 -10.85 -15.75
C LEU A 9 -8.45 -12.18 -15.40
N SER A 10 -7.41 -12.15 -14.57
CA SER A 10 -6.75 -13.38 -14.08
C SER A 10 -7.67 -14.25 -13.22
N LEU A 11 -8.65 -13.66 -12.54
CA LEU A 11 -9.56 -14.37 -11.64
C LEU A 11 -10.87 -14.79 -12.32
N HIS A 12 -11.33 -14.02 -13.31
CA HIS A 12 -12.67 -14.18 -13.88
C HIS A 12 -12.69 -14.74 -15.32
N LEU A 13 -11.56 -14.74 -16.05
CA LEU A 13 -11.52 -15.39 -17.35
C LEU A 13 -11.44 -16.91 -17.19
N THR A 14 -12.44 -17.61 -17.73
CA THR A 14 -12.52 -19.09 -17.74
C THR A 14 -11.84 -19.72 -18.95
N ILE A 15 -11.45 -18.93 -19.94
CA ILE A 15 -10.78 -19.41 -21.16
C ILE A 15 -9.37 -19.87 -20.79
N ASN A 16 -9.09 -21.15 -21.00
CA ASN A 16 -7.78 -21.75 -20.76
C ASN A 16 -7.26 -22.42 -22.05
N PRO A 17 -6.69 -21.64 -22.99
CA PRO A 17 -6.15 -22.17 -24.24
C PRO A 17 -4.85 -22.95 -23.97
N GLN A 18 -4.38 -23.72 -24.96
CA GLN A 18 -3.15 -24.54 -24.85
C GLN A 18 -1.90 -23.73 -24.43
N ASN A 19 -1.88 -22.43 -24.74
CA ASN A 19 -0.77 -21.52 -24.41
C ASN A 19 -0.83 -20.94 -22.98
N GLY A 20 -1.73 -21.46 -22.14
CA GLY A 20 -1.92 -21.05 -20.76
C GLY A 20 -2.98 -19.95 -20.59
N ASN A 21 -3.40 -19.76 -19.34
CA ASN A 21 -4.38 -18.74 -18.97
C ASN A 21 -3.84 -17.30 -19.12
N PHE A 22 -4.73 -16.32 -18.94
CA PHE A 22 -4.39 -14.89 -19.05
C PHE A 22 -3.14 -14.50 -18.24
N ARG A 23 -3.02 -14.99 -17.00
CA ARG A 23 -1.88 -14.68 -16.12
C ARG A 23 -0.57 -15.17 -16.71
N THR A 24 -0.52 -16.40 -17.22
CA THR A 24 0.68 -16.96 -17.84
C THR A 24 1.11 -16.14 -19.06
N VAL A 25 0.15 -15.76 -19.91
CA VAL A 25 0.42 -14.93 -21.10
C VAL A 25 0.90 -13.53 -20.71
N LEU A 26 0.28 -12.91 -19.71
CA LEU A 26 0.67 -11.60 -19.18
C LEU A 26 2.11 -11.62 -18.64
N LEU A 27 2.44 -12.60 -17.80
CA LEU A 27 3.78 -12.72 -17.22
C LEU A 27 4.84 -13.02 -18.29
N SER A 28 4.53 -13.85 -19.28
CA SER A 28 5.42 -14.08 -20.45
C SER A 28 5.67 -12.78 -21.23
N ARG A 29 4.63 -11.96 -21.42
CA ARG A 29 4.77 -10.66 -22.09
C ARG A 29 5.63 -9.69 -21.28
N CYS A 30 5.50 -9.70 -19.96
CA CYS A 30 6.33 -8.89 -19.05
C CYS A 30 7.79 -9.34 -19.08
N GLN A 31 8.03 -10.66 -19.08
CA GLN A 31 9.38 -11.23 -19.17
C GLN A 31 10.13 -10.74 -20.41
N LYS A 32 9.48 -10.70 -21.57
CA LYS A 32 10.09 -10.21 -22.82
C LYS A 32 10.53 -8.74 -22.76
N GLU A 33 9.76 -7.87 -22.09
CA GLU A 33 10.21 -6.47 -21.90
C GLU A 33 11.32 -6.38 -20.85
N PHE A 34 11.23 -7.20 -19.80
CA PHE A 34 12.21 -7.24 -18.71
C PHE A 34 13.62 -7.67 -19.18
N GLU A 35 13.70 -8.57 -20.15
CA GLU A 35 14.97 -9.04 -20.71
C GLU A 35 15.84 -7.90 -21.29
N ASN A 36 15.22 -6.83 -21.79
CA ASN A 36 15.93 -5.66 -22.35
C ASN A 36 16.16 -4.54 -21.31
N ARG A 37 15.97 -4.77 -20.00
CA ARG A 37 16.05 -3.72 -18.96
C ARG A 37 17.34 -2.91 -18.98
N ASP A 38 18.50 -3.56 -19.18
CA ASP A 38 19.79 -2.88 -19.13
C ASP A 38 20.01 -1.97 -20.34
N GLY A 39 19.56 -2.41 -21.52
CA GLY A 39 19.54 -1.57 -22.73
C GLY A 39 18.55 -0.42 -22.58
N ALA A 40 17.36 -0.70 -22.04
CA ALA A 40 16.30 0.30 -21.90
C ALA A 40 16.64 1.39 -20.87
N ALA A 41 17.32 1.05 -19.77
CA ALA A 41 17.76 2.00 -18.74
C ALA A 41 18.83 3.00 -19.25
N LYS A 42 19.59 2.60 -20.28
CA LYS A 42 20.63 3.40 -20.95
C LYS A 42 20.17 4.01 -22.27
N GLY A 43 18.95 3.69 -22.72
CA GLY A 43 18.40 4.18 -23.98
C GLY A 43 18.18 5.68 -23.97
N ASP A 44 17.68 6.22 -25.09
CA ASP A 44 17.26 7.61 -25.17
C ASP A 44 16.06 7.93 -24.24
N ASP A 45 15.67 9.19 -24.19
CA ASP A 45 14.58 9.65 -23.32
C ASP A 45 13.25 8.95 -23.58
N THR A 46 12.93 8.62 -24.84
CA THR A 46 11.69 7.95 -25.21
C THR A 46 11.70 6.50 -24.73
N VAL A 47 12.82 5.80 -24.97
CA VAL A 47 13.01 4.41 -24.52
C VAL A 47 12.97 4.34 -22.99
N ARG A 48 13.66 5.25 -22.28
CA ARG A 48 13.65 5.30 -20.82
C ARG A 48 12.27 5.58 -20.25
N LYS A 49 11.52 6.52 -20.82
CA LYS A 49 10.14 6.80 -20.37
C LYS A 49 9.24 5.57 -20.47
N ARG A 50 9.33 4.82 -21.57
CA ARG A 50 8.59 3.55 -21.72
C ARG A 50 9.06 2.51 -20.70
N PHE A 51 10.36 2.43 -20.47
CA PHE A 51 10.93 1.55 -19.43
C PHE A 51 10.42 1.92 -18.03
N HIS A 52 10.37 3.19 -17.66
CA HIS A 52 9.85 3.64 -16.36
C HIS A 52 8.36 3.32 -16.21
N ALA A 53 7.58 3.51 -17.26
CA ALA A 53 6.17 3.13 -17.26
C ALA A 53 5.99 1.61 -17.06
N PHE A 54 6.84 0.79 -17.70
CA PHE A 54 6.87 -0.66 -17.50
C PHE A 54 7.25 -1.04 -16.07
N VAL A 55 8.30 -0.43 -15.51
CA VAL A 55 8.75 -0.64 -14.13
C VAL A 55 7.61 -0.36 -13.13
N LEU A 56 6.95 0.79 -13.26
CA LEU A 56 5.84 1.17 -12.37
C LEU A 56 4.60 0.30 -12.59
N PHE A 57 4.34 -0.14 -13.82
CA PHE A 57 3.30 -1.12 -14.08
C PHE A 57 3.58 -2.46 -13.39
N LEU A 58 4.82 -2.97 -13.42
CA LEU A 58 5.20 -4.20 -12.69
C LEU A 58 5.06 -4.03 -11.18
N ALA A 59 5.37 -2.84 -10.66
CA ALA A 59 5.19 -2.51 -9.25
C ALA A 59 3.70 -2.56 -8.84
N GLU A 60 2.83 -1.91 -9.61
CA GLU A 60 1.38 -2.02 -9.40
C GLU A 60 0.91 -3.48 -9.56
N LEU A 61 1.43 -4.21 -10.55
CA LEU A 61 1.05 -5.60 -10.79
C LEU A 61 1.45 -6.50 -9.63
N TYR A 62 2.64 -6.34 -9.05
CA TYR A 62 3.07 -7.08 -7.86
C TYR A 62 2.14 -6.86 -6.67
N LEU A 63 1.66 -5.63 -6.48
CA LEU A 63 0.76 -5.31 -5.36
C LEU A 63 -0.66 -5.82 -5.54
N ASN A 64 -1.15 -5.92 -6.79
CA ASN A 64 -2.55 -6.21 -7.08
C ASN A 64 -2.79 -7.62 -7.62
N LEU A 65 -1.79 -8.31 -8.20
CA LEU A 65 -1.97 -9.62 -8.82
C LEU A 65 -1.97 -10.72 -7.77
N GLU A 66 -3.12 -11.35 -7.59
CA GLU A 66 -3.36 -12.40 -6.63
C GLU A 66 -3.13 -13.79 -7.24
N ILE A 67 -2.43 -14.64 -6.51
CA ILE A 67 -2.26 -16.06 -6.84
C ILE A 67 -2.99 -16.87 -5.78
N LYS A 68 -4.10 -17.49 -6.18
CA LYS A 68 -4.80 -18.48 -5.35
C LYS A 68 -4.01 -19.78 -5.33
N GLY A 69 -3.56 -20.18 -4.14
CA GLY A 69 -2.97 -21.49 -3.87
C GLY A 69 -4.03 -22.57 -3.65
N ASN A 70 -3.58 -23.80 -3.45
CA ASN A 70 -4.45 -24.99 -3.32
C ASN A 70 -5.35 -24.96 -2.08
N GLU A 71 -5.00 -24.19 -1.05
CA GLU A 71 -5.73 -24.10 0.23
C GLU A 71 -6.51 -22.78 0.40
N GLY A 72 -6.78 -22.08 -0.70
CA GLY A 72 -7.46 -20.77 -0.66
C GLY A 72 -6.58 -19.62 -0.16
N GLN A 73 -5.33 -19.89 0.20
CA GLN A 73 -4.34 -18.85 0.48
C GLN A 73 -4.11 -17.99 -0.76
N VAL A 74 -4.12 -16.68 -0.57
CA VAL A 74 -3.81 -15.70 -1.61
C VAL A 74 -2.38 -15.21 -1.41
N THR A 75 -1.52 -15.49 -2.37
CA THR A 75 -0.12 -15.05 -2.36
C THR A 75 0.18 -14.11 -3.51
N ARG A 76 1.30 -13.39 -3.42
CA ARG A 76 1.81 -12.55 -4.51
C ARG A 76 2.67 -13.38 -5.45
N ALA A 77 2.83 -12.89 -6.67
CA ALA A 77 3.71 -13.51 -7.66
C ALA A 77 5.19 -13.33 -7.29
N ASP A 78 5.81 -14.39 -6.77
CA ASP A 78 7.25 -14.42 -6.43
C ASP A 78 8.16 -13.98 -7.59
N ILE A 79 7.81 -14.35 -8.83
CA ILE A 79 8.58 -13.93 -10.01
C ILE A 79 8.61 -12.40 -10.18
N LEU A 80 7.52 -11.71 -9.82
CA LEU A 80 7.47 -10.25 -9.86
C LEU A 80 8.31 -9.66 -8.72
N GLN A 81 8.33 -10.29 -7.54
CA GLN A 81 9.20 -9.86 -6.44
C GLN A 81 10.68 -9.87 -6.86
N THR A 82 11.14 -10.96 -7.50
CA THR A 82 12.51 -11.06 -8.05
C THR A 82 12.74 -10.03 -9.15
N GLY A 83 11.81 -9.88 -10.10
CA GLY A 83 11.92 -8.90 -11.16
C GLY A 83 12.04 -7.46 -10.64
N LEU A 84 11.29 -7.09 -9.61
CA LEU A 84 11.36 -5.76 -9.00
C LEU A 84 12.72 -5.49 -8.34
N GLN A 85 13.31 -6.50 -7.68
CA GLN A 85 14.67 -6.41 -7.13
C GLN A 85 15.70 -6.12 -8.23
N GLU A 86 15.62 -6.84 -9.34
CA GLU A 86 16.53 -6.66 -10.47
C GLU A 86 16.34 -5.30 -11.16
N LEU A 87 15.08 -4.85 -11.32
CA LEU A 87 14.80 -3.52 -11.89
C LEU A 87 15.36 -2.40 -11.01
N LEU A 88 15.25 -2.52 -9.67
CA LEU A 88 15.90 -1.57 -8.75
C LEU A 88 17.41 -1.54 -8.95
N ASN A 89 18.04 -2.70 -9.04
CA ASN A 89 19.48 -2.79 -9.31
C ASN A 89 19.85 -2.16 -10.65
N THR A 90 19.09 -2.41 -11.71
CA THR A 90 19.31 -1.81 -13.02
C THR A 90 19.18 -0.28 -12.97
N LEU A 91 18.16 0.25 -12.27
CA LEU A 91 17.96 1.70 -12.14
C LEU A 91 19.11 2.37 -11.38
N PHE A 92 19.51 1.82 -10.22
CA PHE A 92 20.60 2.40 -9.42
C PHE A 92 21.98 2.25 -10.07
N SER A 93 22.19 1.21 -10.87
CA SER A 93 23.44 1.04 -11.63
C SER A 93 23.56 2.00 -12.82
N ASN A 94 22.49 2.73 -13.16
CA ASN A 94 22.43 3.72 -14.22
C ASN A 94 21.87 5.05 -13.67
N PRO A 95 22.63 5.79 -12.83
CA PRO A 95 22.12 6.84 -11.95
C PRO A 95 21.84 8.18 -12.66
N LEU A 96 21.07 8.13 -13.73
CA LEU A 96 20.45 9.30 -14.35
C LEU A 96 19.26 9.76 -13.50
N ASP A 97 19.05 11.07 -13.39
CA ASP A 97 17.94 11.66 -12.63
C ASP A 97 16.59 10.97 -12.90
N SER A 98 16.25 10.72 -14.16
CA SER A 98 15.00 10.05 -14.53
C SER A 98 14.90 8.60 -14.01
N ASN A 99 16.01 7.86 -14.03
CA ASN A 99 16.06 6.49 -13.51
C ASN A 99 15.94 6.48 -11.98
N LEU A 100 16.64 7.40 -11.32
CA LEU A 100 16.59 7.54 -9.87
C LEU A 100 15.20 7.96 -9.38
N ILE A 101 14.55 8.90 -10.08
CA ILE A 101 13.15 9.27 -9.81
C ILE A 101 12.22 8.07 -9.99
N CYS A 102 12.44 7.23 -11.01
CA CYS A 102 11.66 6.01 -11.18
C CYS A 102 11.88 5.02 -10.03
N ALA A 103 13.13 4.82 -9.58
CA ALA A 103 13.45 3.96 -8.44
C ALA A 103 12.81 4.47 -7.15
N VAL A 104 12.82 5.79 -6.94
CA VAL A 104 12.15 6.43 -5.81
C VAL A 104 10.65 6.16 -5.84
N LYS A 105 9.99 6.37 -6.97
CA LYS A 105 8.55 6.07 -7.13
C LYS A 105 8.24 4.61 -6.86
N LEU A 106 9.08 3.70 -7.36
CA LEU A 106 8.92 2.27 -7.12
C LEU A 106 9.03 1.93 -5.62
N LEU A 107 10.08 2.39 -4.94
CA LEU A 107 10.27 2.13 -3.51
C LEU A 107 9.18 2.78 -2.65
N LYS A 108 8.69 3.96 -2.99
CA LYS A 108 7.53 4.54 -2.29
C LYS A 108 6.27 3.70 -2.44
N LEU A 109 6.09 3.04 -3.58
CA LEU A 109 4.93 2.21 -3.87
C LEU A 109 5.03 0.83 -3.22
N THR A 110 6.20 0.19 -3.31
CA THR A 110 6.35 -1.24 -2.94
C THR A 110 7.36 -1.50 -1.83
N GLY A 111 8.09 -0.49 -1.36
CA GLY A 111 9.26 -0.66 -0.49
C GLY A 111 8.96 -1.41 0.79
N SER A 112 7.89 -1.03 1.49
CA SER A 112 7.49 -1.70 2.73
C SER A 112 7.08 -3.17 2.52
N VAL A 113 6.33 -3.44 1.45
CA VAL A 113 5.85 -4.79 1.10
C VAL A 113 7.00 -5.69 0.62
N LEU A 114 7.96 -5.12 -0.13
CA LEU A 114 9.16 -5.84 -0.55
C LEU A 114 10.08 -6.14 0.64
N GLU A 115 10.28 -5.17 1.54
CA GLU A 115 11.13 -5.37 2.71
C GLU A 115 10.59 -6.48 3.62
N ASP A 116 9.28 -6.49 3.90
CA ASP A 116 8.66 -7.57 4.69
C ASP A 116 8.85 -8.93 4.01
N ALA A 117 8.52 -9.01 2.72
CA ALA A 117 8.58 -10.26 1.96
C ALA A 117 10.02 -10.77 1.76
N TRP A 118 11.02 -9.88 1.74
CA TRP A 118 12.43 -10.28 1.72
C TRP A 118 12.92 -10.72 3.09
N LYS A 119 12.53 -10.00 4.17
CA LYS A 119 12.86 -10.38 5.55
C LYS A 119 12.29 -11.74 5.93
N GLU A 120 11.04 -12.02 5.56
CA GLU A 120 10.39 -13.33 5.77
C GLU A 120 11.19 -14.47 5.11
N LYS A 121 11.81 -14.20 3.95
CA LYS A 121 12.68 -15.14 3.22
C LYS A 121 14.16 -15.09 3.65
N GLY A 122 14.50 -14.35 4.72
CA GLY A 122 15.87 -14.18 5.21
C GLY A 122 16.81 -13.47 4.22
N LYS A 123 16.28 -12.62 3.33
CA LYS A 123 17.05 -11.89 2.30
C LYS A 123 17.34 -10.46 2.77
N THR A 124 18.58 -10.01 2.56
CA THR A 124 19.06 -8.66 2.91
C THR A 124 18.93 -7.66 1.76
N TYR A 125 18.12 -7.94 0.74
CA TYR A 125 18.07 -7.13 -0.47
C TYR A 125 17.70 -5.67 -0.22
N MET A 126 16.89 -5.36 0.79
CA MET A 126 16.59 -3.96 1.10
C MET A 126 17.82 -3.23 1.67
N ASP A 127 18.66 -3.91 2.45
CA ASP A 127 19.92 -3.33 2.94
C ASP A 127 20.87 -3.04 1.77
N ASP A 128 21.00 -3.98 0.83
CA ASP A 128 21.81 -3.81 -0.39
C ASP A 128 21.32 -2.62 -1.23
N ILE A 129 20.00 -2.44 -1.34
CA ILE A 129 19.39 -1.32 -2.06
C ILE A 129 19.67 0.01 -1.36
N ILE A 130 19.62 0.06 -0.03
CA ILE A 130 19.92 1.28 0.73
C ILE A 130 21.39 1.65 0.61
N GLN A 131 22.29 0.66 0.69
CA GLN A 131 23.71 0.91 0.45
C GLN A 131 23.97 1.49 -0.95
N LYS A 132 23.25 0.99 -1.97
CA LYS A 132 23.32 1.56 -3.33
C LYS A 132 22.81 3.00 -3.37
N ILE A 133 21.74 3.32 -2.65
CA ILE A 133 21.21 4.69 -2.55
C ILE A 133 22.27 5.62 -1.94
N GLU A 134 22.90 5.20 -0.84
CA GLU A 134 23.96 5.97 -0.19
C GLU A 134 25.14 6.22 -1.14
N ASN A 135 25.61 5.19 -1.83
CA ASN A 135 26.71 5.32 -2.80
C ASN A 135 26.33 6.28 -3.95
N VAL A 136 25.09 6.23 -4.44
CA VAL A 136 24.62 7.18 -5.47
C VAL A 136 24.60 8.62 -4.95
N VAL A 137 24.17 8.83 -3.71
CA VAL A 137 24.15 10.17 -3.10
C VAL A 137 25.58 10.75 -2.99
N LEU A 138 26.54 9.91 -2.61
CA LEU A 138 27.95 10.30 -2.49
C LEU A 138 28.62 10.53 -3.86
N ASP A 139 28.51 9.56 -4.76
CA ASP A 139 29.41 9.43 -5.91
C ASP A 139 28.79 9.86 -7.25
N ALA A 140 27.46 9.78 -7.39
CA ALA A 140 26.81 10.03 -8.68
C ALA A 140 26.65 11.53 -8.96
N ASN A 141 26.86 11.91 -10.23
CA ASN A 141 26.62 13.25 -10.75
C ASN A 141 25.13 13.43 -11.14
N CYS A 142 24.23 13.25 -10.16
CA CYS A 142 22.80 13.52 -10.30
C CYS A 142 22.41 14.85 -9.63
N SER A 143 21.26 15.41 -9.98
CA SER A 143 20.84 16.71 -9.45
C SER A 143 20.64 16.69 -7.93
N ARG A 144 20.82 17.86 -7.31
CA ARG A 144 20.66 18.05 -5.86
C ARG A 144 19.28 17.61 -5.37
N ASP A 145 18.23 17.91 -6.13
CA ASP A 145 16.85 17.55 -5.77
C ASP A 145 16.65 16.03 -5.78
N VAL A 146 17.25 15.32 -6.75
CA VAL A 146 17.22 13.85 -6.79
C VAL A 146 17.99 13.26 -5.61
N LYS A 147 19.17 13.80 -5.27
CA LYS A 147 19.90 13.40 -4.05
C LYS A 147 19.05 13.61 -2.79
N HIS A 148 18.31 14.71 -2.70
CA HIS A 148 17.40 14.96 -1.59
C HIS A 148 16.25 13.94 -1.54
N MET A 149 15.64 13.61 -2.68
CA MET A 149 14.60 12.55 -2.75
C MET A 149 15.14 11.20 -2.27
N LEU A 150 16.37 10.85 -2.63
CA LEU A 150 17.04 9.63 -2.19
C LEU A 150 17.28 9.61 -0.69
N LEU A 151 17.78 10.72 -0.10
CA LEU A 151 17.92 10.84 1.36
C LEU A 151 16.57 10.69 2.08
N LYS A 152 15.49 11.27 1.54
CA LYS A 152 14.14 11.08 2.08
C LYS A 152 13.64 9.64 2.04
N LEU A 153 14.09 8.82 1.09
CA LEU A 153 13.80 7.38 1.12
C LEU A 153 14.52 6.66 2.25
N VAL A 154 15.78 7.01 2.51
CA VAL A 154 16.56 6.43 3.62
C VAL A 154 15.90 6.79 4.96
N GLU A 155 15.47 8.04 5.12
CA GLU A 155 14.66 8.48 6.28
C GLU A 155 13.35 7.70 6.39
N LEU A 156 12.61 7.58 5.27
CA LEU A 156 11.34 6.85 5.22
C LEU A 156 11.52 5.40 5.65
N ARG A 157 12.56 4.72 5.15
CA ARG A 157 12.89 3.35 5.57
C ARG A 157 13.23 3.30 7.05
N SER A 158 14.05 4.23 7.54
CA SER A 158 14.44 4.30 8.97
C SER A 158 13.23 4.51 9.89
N SER A 159 12.20 5.18 9.38
CA SER A 159 10.89 5.34 10.03
C SER A 159 9.91 4.19 9.72
N ASN A 160 10.42 2.99 9.42
CA ASN A 160 9.63 1.80 9.07
C ASN A 160 8.57 2.07 7.99
N TRP A 161 8.96 2.79 6.94
CA TRP A 161 8.09 3.21 5.84
C TRP A 161 6.89 4.07 6.25
N GLY A 162 6.98 4.76 7.39
CA GLY A 162 5.88 5.58 7.92
C GLY A 162 4.76 4.74 8.55
N ARG A 163 4.97 3.44 8.78
CA ARG A 163 4.03 2.62 9.55
C ARG A 163 4.11 3.03 11.01
N VAL A 164 3.01 3.55 11.54
CA VAL A 164 2.88 3.83 12.98
C VAL A 164 2.90 2.48 13.70
N HIS A 165 3.80 2.32 14.68
CA HIS A 165 3.64 1.26 15.66
C HIS A 165 2.33 1.52 16.40
N ILE A 166 1.26 0.85 15.98
CA ILE A 166 0.19 0.53 16.93
C ILE A 166 0.84 -0.49 17.85
N ALA A 167 1.56 0.00 18.88
CA ALA A 167 1.78 -0.82 20.05
C ALA A 167 0.37 -1.31 20.42
N SER A 168 0.17 -2.62 20.36
CA SER A 168 -1.06 -3.32 20.71
C SER A 168 -1.29 -3.23 22.22
N THR A 169 -1.34 -2.01 22.72
CA THR A 169 -1.98 -1.63 23.95
C THR A 169 -3.16 -0.79 23.50
N TYR A 170 -4.25 -1.45 23.11
CA TYR A 170 -5.57 -0.94 23.49
C TYR A 170 -5.55 -0.91 25.03
N ARG A 171 -4.92 0.12 25.60
CA ARG A 171 -5.29 0.57 26.92
C ARG A 171 -6.58 1.30 26.64
N GLU A 172 -7.69 0.67 26.98
CA GLU A 172 -8.92 1.44 27.18
C GLU A 172 -8.51 2.61 28.08
N ALA A 173 -8.67 3.83 27.56
CA ALA A 173 -8.56 4.99 28.40
C ALA A 173 -9.62 4.78 29.48
N THR A 174 -9.20 4.67 30.73
CA THR A 174 -10.11 4.65 31.88
C THR A 174 -9.83 5.91 32.69
N PRO A 175 -10.79 6.39 33.50
CA PRO A 175 -10.57 7.54 34.39
C PRO A 175 -9.31 7.41 35.26
N GLU A 176 -8.92 6.17 35.57
CA GLU A 176 -7.78 5.84 36.42
C GLU A 176 -6.42 5.93 35.72
N ASN A 177 -6.39 5.79 34.38
CA ASN A 177 -5.14 5.63 33.62
C ASN A 177 -4.88 6.73 32.57
N ASP A 178 -5.86 7.59 32.28
CA ASP A 178 -5.70 8.73 31.39
C ASP A 178 -6.18 10.04 32.07
N PRO A 179 -5.27 10.99 32.41
CA PRO A 179 -5.66 12.27 32.97
C PRO A 179 -6.50 13.15 32.02
N ASN A 180 -6.51 12.83 30.71
CA ASN A 180 -7.35 13.46 29.71
C ASN A 180 -8.60 12.64 29.36
N TYR A 181 -8.93 11.57 30.12
CA TYR A 181 -10.09 10.72 29.86
C TYR A 181 -11.36 11.54 29.65
N PHE A 182 -11.66 12.45 30.59
CA PHE A 182 -12.83 13.33 30.54
C PHE A 182 -12.80 14.36 29.40
N MET A 183 -11.61 14.71 28.88
CA MET A 183 -11.50 15.62 27.72
C MET A 183 -11.79 14.90 26.39
N ASN A 184 -11.69 13.57 26.37
CA ASN A 184 -11.91 12.74 25.20
C ASN A 184 -13.29 12.06 25.20
N GLU A 185 -14.11 12.29 26.23
CA GLU A 185 -15.46 11.75 26.26
C GLU A 185 -16.37 12.45 25.24
N PRO A 186 -17.28 11.70 24.60
CA PRO A 186 -18.27 12.29 23.71
C PRO A 186 -19.14 13.30 24.46
N THR A 187 -19.32 14.49 23.86
CA THR A 187 -20.35 15.43 24.30
C THR A 187 -21.67 15.05 23.64
N PHE A 188 -22.69 14.77 24.45
CA PHE A 188 -24.04 14.48 23.98
C PHE A 188 -24.89 15.75 24.06
N TYR A 189 -26.03 15.76 23.38
CA TYR A 189 -26.95 16.88 23.38
C TYR A 189 -28.33 16.41 23.81
N THR A 190 -29.00 17.16 24.68
CA THR A 190 -30.39 16.92 25.04
C THR A 190 -31.32 17.26 23.87
N SER A 191 -32.63 16.98 24.03
CA SER A 191 -33.63 17.27 22.99
C SER A 191 -33.77 18.77 22.68
N GLU A 192 -33.38 19.62 23.63
CA GLU A 192 -33.34 21.08 23.55
C GLU A 192 -32.01 21.59 22.97
N GLY A 193 -31.08 20.69 22.62
CA GLY A 193 -29.76 21.03 22.07
C GLY A 193 -28.75 21.50 23.11
N LEU A 194 -28.96 21.20 24.40
CA LEU A 194 -28.01 21.55 25.46
C LEU A 194 -26.93 20.45 25.56
N PRO A 195 -25.64 20.81 25.52
CA PRO A 195 -24.57 19.83 25.67
C PRO A 195 -24.54 19.27 27.10
N PHE A 196 -24.28 17.96 27.23
CA PHE A 196 -23.99 17.29 28.49
C PHE A 196 -22.91 16.22 28.29
N THR A 197 -22.17 15.92 29.35
CA THR A 197 -20.95 15.09 29.39
C THR A 197 -20.97 14.19 30.63
N ALA A 198 -20.11 13.17 30.74
CA ALA A 198 -20.13 12.32 31.94
C ALA A 198 -19.64 13.02 33.22
N ALA A 199 -19.18 14.27 33.13
CA ALA A 199 -18.91 15.13 34.28
C ALA A 199 -20.20 15.74 34.89
N ASP A 200 -21.33 15.70 34.18
CA ASP A 200 -22.59 16.27 34.66
C ASP A 200 -23.28 15.35 35.67
N PRO A 201 -23.82 15.88 36.80
CA PRO A 201 -24.48 15.07 37.83
C PRO A 201 -25.69 14.27 37.34
N ASP A 202 -26.33 14.75 36.27
CA ASP A 202 -27.53 14.19 35.65
C ASP A 202 -27.23 13.43 34.34
N TYR A 203 -25.95 13.15 34.04
CA TYR A 203 -25.54 12.46 32.82
C TYR A 203 -26.27 11.14 32.61
N GLN A 204 -26.36 10.30 33.65
CA GLN A 204 -26.96 8.97 33.55
C GLN A 204 -28.44 9.03 33.16
N GLU A 205 -29.18 10.01 33.69
CA GLU A 205 -30.61 10.20 33.42
C GLU A 205 -30.82 10.70 31.99
N LYS A 206 -30.06 11.73 31.57
CA LYS A 206 -30.12 12.27 30.19
C LYS A 206 -29.67 11.27 29.13
N TYR A 207 -28.64 10.47 29.43
CA TYR A 207 -28.16 9.43 28.52
C TYR A 207 -29.18 8.30 28.38
N GLN A 208 -29.85 7.92 29.47
CA GLN A 208 -30.92 6.93 29.43
C GLN A 208 -32.12 7.43 28.58
N GLU A 209 -32.51 8.69 28.74
CA GLU A 209 -33.56 9.32 27.93
C GLU A 209 -33.21 9.33 26.42
N LEU A 210 -31.94 9.59 26.08
CA LEU A 210 -31.46 9.50 24.69
C LEU A 210 -31.58 8.08 24.12
N LEU A 211 -31.24 7.05 24.89
CA LEU A 211 -31.33 5.65 24.47
C LEU A 211 -32.79 5.23 24.25
N GLU A 212 -33.67 5.56 25.20
CA GLU A 212 -35.12 5.28 25.10
C GLU A 212 -35.75 5.96 23.87
N ARG A 213 -35.24 7.16 23.51
CA ARG A 213 -35.67 7.85 22.29
C ARG A 213 -35.12 7.21 21.02
N GLN A 214 -33.91 6.66 21.03
CA GLN A 214 -33.33 6.00 19.86
C GLN A 214 -34.07 4.69 19.52
N ASP A 215 -34.56 3.98 20.53
CA ASP A 215 -35.39 2.77 20.35
C ASP A 215 -36.75 3.07 19.69
N LEU A 216 -37.28 4.29 19.80
CA LEU A 216 -38.49 4.72 19.09
C LEU A 216 -38.29 4.90 17.57
N PHE A 217 -37.05 5.00 17.09
CA PHE A 217 -36.71 5.26 15.69
C PHE A 217 -36.09 4.06 14.94
N GLN A 218 -35.98 2.88 15.56
CA GLN A 218 -35.47 1.65 14.91
C GLN A 218 -36.38 1.09 13.78
N GLY A 219 -37.49 1.76 13.44
CA GLY A 219 -38.43 1.34 12.39
C GLY A 219 -38.11 1.78 10.95
N TYR A 220 -37.05 2.55 10.72
CA TYR A 220 -36.67 2.97 9.36
C TYR A 220 -35.28 2.44 9.00
N GLU A 221 -35.23 1.16 8.64
CA GLU A 221 -34.08 0.62 7.90
C GLU A 221 -34.00 1.30 6.53
N GLU A 222 -33.04 2.21 6.37
CA GLU A 222 -32.65 2.77 5.08
C GLU A 222 -31.82 1.73 4.30
N ASN A 223 -32.45 0.60 3.95
CA ASN A 223 -31.91 -0.38 3.00
C ASN A 223 -32.91 -0.56 1.86
N GLY A 224 -32.77 0.28 0.83
CA GLY A 224 -33.46 0.13 -0.44
C GLY A 224 -32.97 -1.10 -1.21
N THR A 225 -33.46 -2.28 -0.86
CA THR A 225 -33.53 -3.42 -1.77
C THR A 225 -35.00 -3.68 -2.11
N GLY A 226 -35.47 -3.04 -3.18
CA GLY A 226 -36.74 -3.40 -3.82
C GLY A 226 -36.57 -4.72 -4.56
N ALA A 227 -36.92 -5.81 -3.90
CA ALA A 227 -37.39 -7.02 -4.58
C ALA A 227 -38.90 -6.87 -4.75
N GLU A 228 -39.37 -6.70 -5.98
CA GLU A 228 -40.76 -6.92 -6.35
C GLU A 228 -40.82 -8.12 -7.30
N ASP A 229 -41.17 -9.27 -6.75
CA ASP A 229 -41.80 -10.37 -7.46
C ASP A 229 -43.31 -10.12 -7.45
N GLN A 230 -43.92 -10.02 -8.64
CA GLN A 230 -45.28 -10.49 -8.96
C GLN A 230 -45.43 -10.71 -10.47
#